data_AF-A0A317KF14-F1
#
_entry.id   AF-A0A317KF14-F1
#
_cell.length_a   1.000
_cell.length_b   1.000
_cell.length_c   1.000
_cell.angle_alpha   90.00
_cell.angle_beta   90.00
_cell.angle_gamma   90.00
#
_symmetry.space_group_name_H-M   'P 1'
#
loop_
_entity.id
_entity.type
_entity.pdbx_description
1 polymer ?
#
loop_
_entity_poly.entity_id
_entity_poly.type
_entity_poly.pdbx_seq_one_letter_code
_entity_poly.pdbx_strand_id
1 'polypeptide(L)' 'MTTTQPLTVVADPTGPGRDFKVADLSLAEFGRKEIRLAEHEMPGLMAIRREFAEAQPLAGAR' A
#
# COMPACT_ATOMS: atom_id res chain seq x y z
N MET A 1 -14.83 -17.23 24.82
CA MET A 1 -13.40 -17.12 25.19
C MET A 1 -12.69 -16.40 24.07
N THR A 2 -12.61 -15.08 24.15
CA THR A 2 -11.99 -14.25 23.11
C THR A 2 -10.52 -14.11 23.48
N THR A 3 -9.66 -14.92 22.85
CA THR A 3 -8.22 -14.83 23.03
C THR A 3 -7.73 -13.55 22.35
N THR A 4 -7.46 -12.52 23.16
CA THR A 4 -6.68 -11.36 22.74
C THR A 4 -5.23 -11.81 22.58
N GLN A 5 -4.80 -12.03 21.34
CA GLN A 5 -3.38 -12.23 21.04
C GLN A 5 -2.65 -10.89 21.19
N PRO A 6 -1.50 -10.84 21.87
CA PRO A 6 -0.71 -9.63 22.01
C PRO A 6 -0.08 -9.25 20.67
N LEU A 7 -0.25 -7.99 20.25
CA LEU A 7 0.43 -7.44 19.08
C LEU A 7 1.94 -7.47 19.33
N THR A 8 2.66 -8.41 18.72
CA THR A 8 4.12 -8.37 18.65
C THR A 8 4.51 -7.20 17.77
N VAL A 9 5.07 -6.15 18.37
CA VAL A 9 5.68 -5.04 17.64
C VAL A 9 6.94 -5.58 16.99
N VAL A 10 6.80 -6.04 15.75
CA VAL A 10 7.94 -6.36 14.89
C VAL A 10 8.61 -5.03 14.55
N ALA A 11 9.92 -4.93 14.80
CA ALA A 11 10.68 -3.73 14.46
C ALA A 11 10.51 -3.41 12.97
N ASP A 12 10.14 -2.17 12.67
CA ASP A 12 9.86 -1.67 11.32
C ASP A 12 11.12 -1.76 10.43
N PRO A 13 11.12 -2.56 9.35
CA PRO A 13 12.22 -2.59 8.39
C PRO A 13 12.19 -1.40 7.41
N THR A 14 11.17 -0.54 7.49
CA THR A 14 10.93 0.59 6.59
C THR A 14 11.42 1.89 7.25
N GLY A 15 12.16 2.71 6.49
CA GLY A 15 12.79 3.95 6.97
C GLY A 15 11.82 4.99 7.57
N PRO A 16 12.33 6.15 8.03
CA PRO A 16 11.62 7.00 8.98
C PRO A 16 10.32 7.59 8.43
N GLY A 17 9.24 7.50 9.22
CA GLY A 17 8.30 8.62 9.36
C GLY A 17 6.98 8.56 8.59
N ARG A 18 6.26 7.44 8.57
CA ARG A 18 4.81 7.44 8.26
C ARG A 18 4.04 6.66 9.30
N ASP A 19 3.13 7.33 10.01
CA ASP A 19 2.24 6.70 10.97
C ASP A 19 1.21 5.84 10.24
N PHE A 20 0.99 4.62 10.73
CA PHE A 20 -0.05 3.72 10.23
C PHE A 20 -0.61 2.87 11.37
N LYS A 21 -1.86 2.43 11.21
CA LYS A 21 -2.52 1.46 12.10
C LYS A 21 -3.23 0.43 11.23
N VAL A 22 -2.56 -0.69 11.00
CA VAL A 22 -3.05 -1.79 10.15
C VAL A 22 -3.20 -3.07 10.97
N ALA A 23 -3.95 -4.04 10.45
CA ALA A 23 -4.19 -5.30 11.16
C ALA A 23 -2.93 -6.18 11.26
N ASP A 24 -2.21 -6.36 10.14
CA ASP A 24 -1.00 -7.18 10.08
C ASP A 24 -0.12 -6.77 8.88
N LEU A 25 1.16 -6.48 9.13
CA LEU A 25 2.14 -6.12 8.11
C LEU A 25 2.64 -7.33 7.30
N SER A 26 2.54 -8.54 7.85
CA SER A 26 2.99 -9.77 7.17
C SER A 26 2.21 -10.03 5.86
N LEU A 27 0.99 -9.49 5.76
CA LEU A 27 0.12 -9.60 4.59
C LEU A 27 0.53 -8.71 3.40
N ALA A 28 1.56 -7.87 3.54
CA ALA A 28 1.98 -6.92 2.51
C ALA A 28 2.33 -7.60 1.17
N GLU A 29 3.00 -8.76 1.20
CA GLU A 29 3.35 -9.48 -0.02
C GLU A 29 2.10 -10.00 -0.74
N PHE A 30 1.16 -10.59 0.01
CA PHE A 30 -0.09 -11.10 -0.54
C PHE A 30 -0.93 -9.96 -1.13
N GLY A 31 -1.15 -8.87 -0.38
CA GLY A 31 -1.88 -7.72 -0.87
C GLY A 31 -1.25 -7.11 -2.13
N ARG A 32 0.09 -7.10 -2.25
CA ARG A 32 0.79 -6.66 -3.47
C ARG A 32 0.53 -7.58 -4.67
N LYS A 33 0.30 -8.87 -4.48
CA LYS A 33 -0.08 -9.79 -5.58
C LYS A 33 -1.49 -9.47 -6.07
N GLU A 34 -2.43 -9.24 -5.16
CA GLU A 34 -3.81 -8.88 -5.52
C GLU A 34 -3.90 -7.51 -6.20
N ILE A 35 -3.14 -6.51 -5.73
CA ILE A 35 -3.07 -5.20 -6.39
C ILE A 35 -2.62 -5.33 -7.84
N ARG A 36 -1.59 -6.14 -8.14
CA ARG A 36 -1.13 -6.36 -9.52
C ARG A 36 -2.20 -7.02 -10.38
N LEU A 37 -2.94 -7.97 -9.83
CA LEU A 37 -4.07 -8.57 -10.55
C LEU A 37 -5.14 -7.51 -10.85
N ALA A 38 -5.47 -6.67 -9.86
CA ALA A 38 -6.43 -5.59 -10.04
C ALA A 38 -5.97 -4.54 -11.07
N GLU A 39 -4.67 -4.27 -11.21
CA GLU A 39 -4.17 -3.34 -12.23
C GLU A 39 -4.52 -3.79 -13.66
N HIS A 40 -4.58 -5.10 -13.93
CA HIS A 40 -5.02 -5.63 -15.22
C HIS A 40 -6.52 -5.38 -15.48
N GLU A 41 -7.33 -5.37 -14.43
CA GLU A 41 -8.78 -5.10 -14.48
C GLU A 41 -9.11 -3.60 -14.42
N MET A 42 -8.11 -2.73 -14.25
CA MET A 42 -8.27 -1.27 -14.14
C MET A 42 -7.52 -0.51 -15.25
N PRO A 43 -7.82 -0.74 -16.54
CA PRO A 43 -7.06 -0.15 -17.64
C PRO A 43 -7.12 1.38 -17.67
N GLY A 44 -8.22 1.98 -17.23
CA GLY A 44 -8.37 3.44 -17.15
C GLY A 44 -7.40 4.09 -16.16
N LEU A 45 -7.25 3.53 -14.96
CA LEU A 45 -6.29 4.04 -13.97
C LEU A 45 -4.85 3.89 -14.46
N MET A 46 -4.54 2.77 -15.11
CA MET A 46 -3.20 2.53 -15.67
C MET A 46 -2.91 3.43 -16.88
N ALA A 47 -3.93 3.83 -17.65
CA ALA A 47 -3.78 4.83 -18.71
C ALA A 47 -3.44 6.20 -18.13
N ILE A 48 -4.21 6.68 -17.13
CA ILE A 48 -3.97 7.97 -16.45
C ILE A 48 -2.56 8.00 -15.83
N ARG A 49 -2.13 6.92 -15.16
CA ARG A 49 -0.78 6.83 -14.60
C ARG A 49 0.31 6.98 -15.66
N ARG A 50 0.12 6.42 -16.86
CA ARG A 50 1.08 6.54 -17.98
C ARG A 50 1.08 7.94 -18.58
N GLU A 51 -0.09 8.52 -18.81
CA GLU A 51 -0.27 9.84 -19.43
C GLU A 51 0.39 10.96 -18.61
N PHE A 52 0.22 10.94 -17.28
CA PHE A 52 0.69 12.01 -16.40
C PHE A 52 2.00 11.68 -15.65
N ALA A 53 2.72 10.63 -16.06
CA ALA A 53 3.94 10.18 -15.39
C ALA A 53 5.03 11.28 -15.37
N GLU A 54 5.18 12.03 -16.46
CA GLU A 54 6.17 13.11 -16.55
C GLU A 54 5.67 14.43 -15.95
N ALA A 55 4.39 14.75 -16.19
CA ALA A 55 3.81 16.02 -15.77
C ALA A 55 3.69 16.16 -14.24
N GLN A 56 3.64 15.05 -13.50
CA GLN A 56 3.52 15.03 -12.04
C GLN A 56 2.49 16.05 -11.49
N PRO A 57 1.24 16.08 -12.00
CA PRO A 57 0.28 17.15 -11.72
C PRO A 57 -0.17 17.23 -10.26
N LEU A 58 0.09 16.18 -9.47
CA LEU A 58 -0.23 16.10 -8.04
C LEU A 58 0.96 16.45 -7.14
N ALA A 59 2.07 16.95 -7.70
CA ALA A 59 3.23 17.36 -6.91
C ALA A 59 2.84 18.42 -5.87
N GLY A 60 3.05 18.12 -4.59
CA GLY A 60 2.75 19.01 -3.47
C GLY A 60 1.31 18.96 -2.95
N ALA A 61 0.43 18.15 -3.55
CA ALA A 61 -0.89 17.88 -2.99
C ALA A 61 -0.77 17.09 -1.67
N ARG A 62 -1.57 17.45 -0.67
CA ARG A 62 -1.60 16.82 0.67
C ARG A 62 -2.97 16.98 1.31
#